data_AF-A0A3A8IY71-F1
#
_entry.id   AF-A0A3A8IY71-F1
#
_cell.length_a   1.000
_cell.length_b   1.000
_cell.length_c   1.000
_cell.angle_alpha   90.00
_cell.angle_beta   90.00
_cell.angle_gamma   90.00
#
_symmetry.space_group_name_H-M   'P 1'
#
loop_
_entity.id
_entity.type
_entity.pdbx_description
1 polymer ?
#
loop_
_entity_poly.entity_id
_entity_poly.type
_entity_poly.pdbx_seq_one_letter_code
_entity_poly.pdbx_strand_id
1 'polypeptide(L)'
;MSTTPPVAPTTSAPVHPPARLSRGTVLRVFLRSLFLQASWNPKGMQNLGLAYAVYPALERLYPPGPLREAAVRRHLVFFNTHPYVAAAIVGGVVNHERKIARGEETPDRVVSFKAALMGPLAALGDGFFWLSLKPAVGGLCAAMVPLLGVWAVALFLVLYNLVHLLLRIRLYWLGLSLGDRLVEAVARVNLPAKGARLRGVAAASAGGLAAWLAVSFGATAGGTWAVFLSVGCLAVGVLAYVAVSRRVPTYVVLYVAAGLACAAGAFL
;
A
#
# COMPACT_ATOMS: atom_id res chain seq x y z
N MET A 1 -57.41 -19.72 -6.62
CA MET A 1 -55.97 -19.97 -6.35
C MET A 1 -55.24 -19.84 -7.68
N SER A 2 -54.56 -18.72 -7.91
CA SER A 2 -53.83 -18.45 -9.16
C SER A 2 -52.41 -19.00 -9.02
N THR A 3 -52.09 -20.07 -9.75
CA THR A 3 -50.73 -20.64 -9.78
C THR A 3 -49.97 -19.99 -10.93
N THR A 4 -49.20 -18.95 -10.61
CA THR A 4 -48.13 -18.46 -11.49
C THR A 4 -47.09 -19.56 -11.68
N PRO A 5 -46.63 -19.84 -12.91
CA PRO A 5 -45.57 -20.80 -13.14
C PRO A 5 -44.21 -20.22 -12.66
N PRO A 6 -43.26 -21.08 -12.27
CA PRO A 6 -41.95 -20.65 -11.80
C PRO A 6 -41.15 -20.02 -12.96
N VAL A 7 -40.66 -18.81 -12.74
CA VAL A 7 -39.72 -18.14 -13.66
C VAL A 7 -38.41 -18.93 -13.65
N ALA A 8 -38.10 -19.59 -14.76
CA ALA A 8 -36.83 -20.26 -14.95
C ALA A 8 -35.67 -19.25 -14.90
N PRO A 9 -34.50 -19.61 -14.34
CA PRO A 9 -33.32 -18.76 -14.38
C PRO A 9 -32.87 -18.62 -15.83
N THR A 10 -33.06 -17.42 -16.40
CA THR A 10 -32.54 -17.08 -17.72
C THR A 10 -31.03 -17.10 -17.66
N THR A 11 -30.44 -18.21 -18.07
CA THR A 11 -29.01 -18.30 -18.37
C THR A 11 -28.81 -17.48 -19.64
N SER A 12 -28.44 -16.21 -19.50
CA SER A 12 -28.17 -15.35 -20.65
C SER A 12 -26.98 -15.93 -21.43
N ALA A 13 -27.24 -16.28 -22.69
CA ALA A 13 -26.23 -16.78 -23.61
C ALA A 13 -25.05 -15.79 -23.73
N PRO A 14 -23.82 -16.28 -23.99
CA PRO A 14 -22.67 -15.41 -24.16
C PRO A 14 -22.88 -14.46 -25.33
N VAL A 15 -22.89 -13.15 -25.06
CA VAL A 15 -23.31 -12.11 -26.00
C VAL A 15 -22.34 -11.96 -27.19
N HIS A 16 -21.07 -12.37 -27.06
CA HIS A 16 -20.08 -12.47 -28.14
C HIS A 16 -18.92 -13.39 -27.73
N PRO A 17 -18.13 -13.94 -28.68
CA PRO A 17 -16.91 -14.65 -28.32
C PRO A 17 -15.97 -13.68 -27.56
N PRO A 18 -15.45 -14.09 -26.39
CA PRO A 18 -14.62 -13.24 -25.54
C PRO A 18 -13.37 -12.79 -26.30
N ALA A 19 -13.24 -11.50 -26.57
CA ALA A 19 -12.00 -10.96 -27.14
C ALA A 19 -10.85 -11.26 -26.15
N ARG A 20 -9.90 -12.13 -26.54
CA ARG A 20 -8.72 -12.41 -25.74
C ARG A 20 -7.99 -11.08 -25.47
N LEU A 21 -7.77 -10.76 -24.20
CA LEU A 21 -7.04 -9.54 -23.85
C LEU A 21 -5.59 -9.64 -24.35
N SER A 22 -5.20 -8.69 -25.19
CA SER A 22 -3.82 -8.59 -25.66
C SER A 22 -2.85 -8.33 -24.49
N ARG A 23 -1.58 -8.74 -24.67
CA ARG A 23 -0.51 -8.40 -23.70
C ARG A 23 -0.40 -6.89 -23.48
N GLY A 24 -0.61 -6.10 -24.53
CA GLY A 24 -0.62 -4.63 -24.46
C GLY A 24 -1.74 -4.08 -23.59
N THR A 25 -2.94 -4.67 -23.65
CA THR A 25 -4.06 -4.26 -22.78
C THR A 25 -3.76 -4.56 -21.32
N VAL A 26 -3.21 -5.74 -21.03
CA VAL A 26 -2.82 -6.15 -19.67
C VAL A 26 -1.74 -5.22 -19.12
N LEU A 27 -0.71 -4.93 -19.91
CA LEU A 27 0.33 -3.98 -19.52
C LEU A 27 -0.25 -2.57 -19.28
N ARG A 28 -1.19 -2.13 -20.12
CA ARG A 28 -1.86 -0.82 -19.94
C ARG A 28 -2.64 -0.77 -18.62
N VAL A 29 -3.31 -1.85 -18.23
CA VAL A 29 -3.98 -1.94 -16.92
C VAL A 29 -2.96 -1.81 -15.79
N PHE A 30 -1.84 -2.53 -15.87
CA PHE A 30 -0.77 -2.41 -14.88
C PHE A 30 -0.24 -0.98 -14.77
N LEU A 31 0.08 -0.33 -15.90
CA LEU A 31 0.59 1.04 -15.91
C LEU A 31 -0.42 2.04 -15.34
N ARG A 32 -1.71 1.90 -15.69
CA ARG A 32 -2.77 2.74 -15.12
C ARG A 32 -2.97 2.49 -13.62
N SER A 33 -2.68 1.29 -13.11
CA SER A 33 -2.73 0.99 -11.67
C SER A 33 -1.71 1.78 -10.82
N LEU A 34 -0.69 2.38 -11.45
CA LEU A 34 0.23 3.29 -10.76
C LEU A 34 -0.49 4.56 -10.28
N PHE A 35 -1.59 4.94 -10.92
CA PHE A 35 -2.42 6.11 -10.60
C PHE A 35 -3.62 5.77 -9.70
N LEU A 36 -3.59 4.62 -9.01
CA LEU A 36 -4.71 4.16 -8.17
C LEU A 36 -5.18 5.20 -7.14
N GLN A 37 -4.27 5.99 -6.58
CA GLN A 37 -4.59 7.01 -5.58
C GLN A 37 -4.83 8.41 -6.17
N ALA A 38 -4.73 8.60 -7.48
CA ALA A 38 -4.83 9.93 -8.11
C ALA A 38 -6.20 10.59 -7.93
N SER A 39 -7.25 9.80 -7.70
CA SER A 39 -8.63 10.28 -7.50
C SER A 39 -9.23 9.77 -6.18
N TRP A 40 -8.43 9.77 -5.12
CA TRP A 40 -8.90 9.36 -3.79
C TRP A 40 -10.02 10.29 -3.31
N ASN A 41 -11.12 9.71 -2.83
CA ASN A 41 -12.27 10.48 -2.35
C ASN A 41 -12.91 9.83 -1.13
N PRO A 42 -13.54 10.59 -0.21
CA PRO A 42 -14.10 10.02 1.02
C PRO A 42 -15.22 8.98 0.80
N LYS A 43 -15.99 9.08 -0.30
CA LYS A 43 -17.13 8.19 -0.55
C LYS A 43 -16.70 6.79 -1.01
N GLY A 44 -15.72 6.74 -1.91
CA GLY A 44 -15.30 5.51 -2.59
C GLY A 44 -13.85 5.10 -2.37
N MET A 45 -13.09 5.91 -1.63
CA MET A 45 -11.66 5.78 -1.40
C MET A 45 -10.90 5.71 -2.74
N GLN A 46 -10.42 4.53 -3.14
CA GLN A 46 -9.62 4.31 -4.35
C GLN A 46 -10.43 3.78 -5.54
N ASN A 47 -11.76 3.69 -5.43
CA ASN A 47 -12.63 3.09 -6.45
C ASN A 47 -12.49 3.71 -7.86
N LEU A 48 -12.35 5.03 -7.96
CA LEU A 48 -12.18 5.72 -9.24
C LEU A 48 -10.85 5.37 -9.90
N GLY A 49 -9.77 5.29 -9.11
CA GLY A 49 -8.47 4.83 -9.59
C GLY A 49 -8.49 3.36 -10.01
N LEU A 50 -9.24 2.51 -9.29
CA LEU A 50 -9.44 1.11 -9.68
C LEU A 50 -10.18 1.02 -11.01
N ALA A 51 -11.32 1.73 -11.14
CA ALA A 51 -12.12 1.76 -12.36
C ALA A 51 -11.28 2.26 -13.56
N TYR A 52 -10.52 3.35 -13.37
CA TYR A 52 -9.58 3.86 -14.39
C TYR A 52 -8.53 2.82 -14.80
N ALA A 53 -7.96 2.12 -13.82
CA ALA A 53 -6.94 1.10 -14.05
C ALA A 53 -7.48 -0.05 -14.89
N VAL A 54 -8.65 -0.59 -14.56
CA VAL A 54 -9.22 -1.77 -15.24
C VAL A 54 -9.98 -1.43 -16.52
N TYR A 55 -10.34 -0.15 -16.74
CA TYR A 55 -11.12 0.28 -17.90
C TYR A 55 -10.63 -0.25 -19.26
N PRO A 56 -9.31 -0.27 -19.59
CA PRO A 56 -8.85 -0.84 -20.86
C PRO A 56 -9.21 -2.31 -21.05
N ALA A 57 -9.30 -3.09 -19.96
CA ALA A 57 -9.76 -4.47 -20.03
C ALA A 57 -11.28 -4.52 -20.24
N LEU A 58 -12.05 -3.73 -19.49
CA LEU A 58 -13.51 -3.67 -19.63
C LEU A 58 -13.95 -3.23 -21.02
N GLU A 59 -13.28 -2.23 -21.60
CA GLU A 59 -13.53 -1.75 -22.96
C GLU A 59 -13.35 -2.86 -24.01
N ARG A 60 -12.39 -3.78 -23.79
CA ARG A 60 -12.13 -4.90 -24.69
C ARG A 60 -13.05 -6.10 -24.44
N LEU A 61 -13.48 -6.31 -23.20
CA LEU A 61 -14.34 -7.43 -22.82
C LEU A 61 -15.82 -7.18 -23.14
N TYR A 62 -16.27 -5.92 -23.08
CA TYR A 62 -17.67 -5.55 -23.26
C TYR A 62 -17.81 -4.49 -24.36
N PRO A 63 -18.71 -4.66 -25.35
CA PRO A 63 -18.98 -3.64 -26.36
C PRO A 63 -19.60 -2.38 -25.73
N PRO A 64 -19.59 -1.22 -26.41
CA PRO A 64 -20.30 -0.04 -25.95
C PRO A 64 -21.78 -0.35 -25.68
N GLY A 65 -22.31 0.13 -24.55
CA GLY A 65 -23.70 -0.07 -24.16
C GLY A 65 -23.89 -0.50 -22.70
N PRO A 66 -25.12 -0.94 -22.33
CA PRO A 66 -25.51 -1.19 -20.95
C PRO A 66 -24.63 -2.21 -20.21
N LEU A 67 -24.12 -3.22 -20.92
CA LEU A 67 -23.24 -4.24 -20.33
C LEU A 67 -21.90 -3.66 -19.88
N ARG A 68 -21.29 -2.78 -20.69
CA ARG A 68 -20.04 -2.10 -20.32
C ARG A 68 -20.28 -1.13 -19.17
N GLU A 69 -21.39 -0.42 -19.17
CA GLU A 69 -21.77 0.46 -18.05
C GLU A 69 -21.92 -0.33 -16.74
N ALA A 70 -22.60 -1.48 -16.78
CA ALA A 70 -22.74 -2.37 -15.63
C ALA A 70 -21.38 -2.96 -15.18
N ALA A 71 -20.48 -3.25 -16.12
CA ALA A 71 -19.11 -3.69 -15.83
C ALA A 71 -18.28 -2.57 -15.17
N VAL A 72 -18.40 -1.32 -15.61
CA VAL A 72 -17.72 -0.19 -14.97
C VAL A 72 -18.29 0.09 -13.57
N ARG A 73 -19.62 0.11 -13.44
CA ARG A 73 -20.31 0.44 -12.17
C ARG A 73 -19.93 -0.47 -11.00
N ARG A 74 -19.74 -1.78 -11.22
CA ARG A 74 -19.34 -2.71 -10.15
C ARG A 74 -17.92 -2.47 -9.61
N HIS A 75 -17.09 -1.68 -10.30
CA HIS A 75 -15.78 -1.24 -9.81
C HIS A 75 -15.81 0.14 -9.15
N LEU A 76 -16.95 0.84 -9.17
CA LEU A 76 -17.18 2.09 -8.46
C LEU A 76 -17.71 1.90 -7.03
N VAL A 77 -17.87 0.66 -6.57
CA VAL A 77 -18.12 0.36 -5.16
C VAL A 77 -16.88 0.67 -4.30
N PHE A 78 -17.06 0.81 -2.99
CA PHE A 78 -15.97 1.07 -2.05
C PHE A 78 -14.77 0.15 -2.31
N PHE A 79 -13.59 0.76 -2.48
CA PHE A 79 -12.34 0.04 -2.63
C PHE A 79 -11.24 0.76 -1.88
N ASN A 80 -10.69 0.14 -0.85
CA ASN A 80 -9.56 0.69 -0.11
C ASN A 80 -8.60 -0.41 0.31
N THR A 81 -7.37 -0.31 -0.17
CA THR A 81 -6.28 -1.17 0.28
C THR A 81 -4.96 -0.44 0.11
N HIS A 82 -3.87 -1.07 0.51
CA HIS A 82 -2.57 -0.46 0.34
C HIS A 82 -2.16 -0.44 -1.14
N PRO A 83 -1.74 0.72 -1.69
CA PRO A 83 -1.68 0.94 -3.15
C PRO A 83 -0.70 0.04 -3.90
N TYR A 84 0.35 -0.46 -3.24
CA TYR A 84 1.36 -1.29 -3.91
C TYR A 84 0.90 -2.74 -4.05
N VAL A 85 0.19 -3.24 -3.04
CA VAL A 85 -0.35 -4.61 -3.03
C VAL A 85 -1.72 -4.69 -3.68
N ALA A 86 -2.40 -3.55 -3.84
CA ALA A 86 -3.60 -3.41 -4.67
C ALA A 86 -3.40 -3.96 -6.09
N ALA A 87 -2.18 -3.94 -6.61
CA ALA A 87 -1.83 -4.53 -7.90
C ALA A 87 -2.24 -6.01 -8.01
N ALA A 88 -2.17 -6.79 -6.91
CA ALA A 88 -2.67 -8.16 -6.89
C ALA A 88 -4.19 -8.23 -7.11
N ILE A 89 -4.94 -7.34 -6.46
CA ILE A 89 -6.38 -7.24 -6.64
C ILE A 89 -6.72 -6.76 -8.06
N VAL A 90 -6.00 -5.78 -8.60
CA VAL A 90 -6.20 -5.30 -9.98
C VAL A 90 -6.00 -6.44 -10.99
N GLY A 91 -4.93 -7.24 -10.83
CA GLY A 91 -4.70 -8.43 -11.65
C GLY A 91 -5.84 -9.44 -11.54
N GLY A 92 -6.26 -9.76 -10.30
CA GLY A 92 -7.37 -10.68 -10.06
C GLY A 92 -8.72 -10.18 -10.60
N VAL A 93 -8.99 -8.87 -10.52
CA VAL A 93 -10.17 -8.26 -11.15
C VAL A 93 -10.17 -8.51 -12.65
N VAL A 94 -9.04 -8.32 -13.33
CA VAL A 94 -8.95 -8.64 -14.77
C VAL A 94 -9.15 -10.14 -15.03
N ASN A 95 -8.68 -11.03 -14.13
CA ASN A 95 -8.92 -12.46 -14.23
C ASN A 95 -10.43 -12.80 -14.15
N HIS A 96 -11.12 -12.29 -13.13
CA HIS A 96 -12.55 -12.52 -12.93
C HIS A 96 -13.39 -11.88 -14.04
N GLU A 97 -13.10 -10.64 -14.46
CA GLU A 97 -13.81 -9.99 -15.56
C GLU A 97 -13.70 -10.77 -16.87
N ARG A 98 -12.55 -11.41 -17.13
CA ARG A 98 -12.40 -12.31 -18.28
C ARG A 98 -13.31 -13.52 -18.19
N LYS A 99 -13.52 -14.09 -17.01
CA LYS A 99 -14.39 -15.26 -16.80
C LYS A 99 -15.87 -14.86 -16.87
N ILE A 100 -16.22 -13.71 -16.28
CA ILE A 100 -17.56 -13.12 -16.37
C ILE A 100 -17.94 -12.86 -17.83
N ALA A 101 -17.03 -12.26 -18.61
CA ALA A 101 -17.26 -12.03 -20.05
C ALA A 101 -17.40 -13.34 -20.86
N ARG A 102 -16.97 -14.48 -20.32
CA ARG A 102 -17.16 -15.82 -20.91
C ARG A 102 -18.42 -16.54 -20.42
N GLY A 103 -19.15 -15.96 -19.47
CA GLY A 103 -20.28 -16.62 -18.81
C GLY A 103 -19.86 -17.71 -17.83
N GLU A 104 -18.58 -17.78 -17.43
CA GLU A 104 -18.07 -18.79 -16.49
C GLU A 104 -18.31 -18.40 -15.02
N GLU A 105 -18.48 -17.11 -14.73
CA GLU A 105 -18.66 -16.57 -13.38
C GLU A 105 -19.71 -15.45 -13.36
N THR A 106 -20.35 -15.26 -12.22
CA THR A 106 -21.30 -14.16 -12.01
C THR A 106 -20.57 -12.85 -11.66
N PRO A 107 -21.16 -11.67 -11.98
CA PRO A 107 -20.66 -10.37 -11.55
C PRO A 107 -20.31 -10.24 -10.06
N ASP A 108 -21.05 -10.92 -9.19
CA ASP A 108 -20.83 -10.84 -7.74
C ASP A 108 -19.48 -11.41 -7.33
N ARG A 109 -18.92 -12.35 -8.12
CA ARG A 109 -17.63 -12.96 -7.77
C ARG A 109 -16.48 -11.97 -7.70
N VAL A 110 -16.39 -11.04 -8.66
CA VAL A 110 -15.33 -10.02 -8.64
C VAL A 110 -15.51 -9.04 -7.48
N VAL A 111 -16.75 -8.79 -7.05
CA VAL A 111 -17.05 -7.93 -5.90
C VAL A 111 -16.64 -8.62 -4.59
N SER A 112 -17.02 -9.88 -4.41
CA SER A 112 -16.60 -10.69 -3.25
C SER A 112 -15.09 -10.87 -3.18
N PHE A 113 -14.43 -11.12 -4.32
CA PHE A 113 -12.97 -11.23 -4.40
C PHE A 113 -12.27 -9.96 -3.90
N LYS A 114 -12.71 -8.78 -4.34
CA LYS A 114 -12.18 -7.50 -3.84
C LYS A 114 -12.41 -7.36 -2.33
N ALA A 115 -13.64 -7.61 -1.87
CA ALA A 115 -14.01 -7.50 -0.46
C ALA A 115 -13.16 -8.41 0.45
N ALA A 116 -12.92 -9.65 0.03
CA ALA A 116 -12.12 -10.61 0.78
C ALA A 116 -10.64 -10.19 0.93
N LEU A 117 -10.10 -9.46 -0.04
CA LEU A 117 -8.67 -9.11 -0.07
C LEU A 117 -8.34 -7.70 0.42
N MET A 118 -9.30 -6.76 0.37
CA MET A 118 -9.05 -5.35 0.75
C MET A 118 -8.40 -5.21 2.13
N GLY A 119 -9.02 -5.81 3.15
CA GLY A 119 -8.56 -5.73 4.54
C GLY A 119 -7.21 -6.42 4.79
N PRO A 120 -7.07 -7.74 4.48
CA PRO A 120 -5.81 -8.46 4.71
C PRO A 120 -4.62 -7.85 3.97
N LEU A 121 -4.80 -7.43 2.71
CA LEU A 121 -3.73 -6.79 1.95
C LEU A 121 -3.44 -5.37 2.44
N ALA A 122 -4.44 -4.62 2.94
CA ALA A 122 -4.19 -3.32 3.55
C ALA A 122 -3.25 -3.46 4.76
N ALA A 123 -3.60 -4.34 5.70
CA ALA A 123 -2.79 -4.57 6.89
C ALA A 123 -1.36 -5.06 6.57
N LEU A 124 -1.23 -5.95 5.57
CA LEU A 124 0.08 -6.41 5.09
C LEU A 124 0.89 -5.26 4.51
N GLY A 125 0.29 -4.52 3.57
CA GLY A 125 0.95 -3.45 2.86
C GLY A 125 1.40 -2.35 3.82
N ASP A 126 0.49 -1.87 4.67
CA ASP A 126 0.78 -0.81 5.64
C ASP A 126 1.91 -1.26 6.60
N GLY A 127 1.83 -2.48 7.11
CA GLY A 127 2.84 -3.05 7.98
C GLY A 127 4.22 -3.17 7.32
N PHE A 128 4.27 -3.69 6.09
CA PHE A 128 5.53 -3.95 5.38
C PHE A 128 6.13 -2.67 4.79
N PHE A 129 5.38 -1.92 4.00
CA PHE A 129 5.93 -0.78 3.29
C PHE A 129 5.96 0.48 4.14
N TRP A 130 4.85 0.87 4.79
CA TRP A 130 4.77 2.17 5.47
C TRP A 130 5.45 2.14 6.82
N LEU A 131 5.24 1.07 7.58
CA LEU A 131 5.71 0.96 8.96
C LEU A 131 7.09 0.30 9.09
N SER A 132 7.59 -0.38 8.05
CA SER A 132 8.88 -1.08 8.12
C SER A 132 9.87 -0.64 7.05
N LEU A 133 9.58 -0.90 5.77
CA LEU A 133 10.53 -0.65 4.68
C LEU A 133 10.85 0.84 4.53
N LYS A 134 9.82 1.71 4.46
CA LYS A 134 10.02 3.15 4.24
C LYS A 134 10.84 3.80 5.38
N PRO A 135 10.55 3.57 6.67
CA PRO A 135 11.39 4.08 7.76
C PRO A 135 12.79 3.46 7.79
N ALA A 136 12.93 2.16 7.52
CA ALA A 136 14.24 1.50 7.52
C ALA A 136 15.17 2.04 6.43
N VAL A 137 14.68 2.13 5.18
CA VAL A 137 15.45 2.70 4.06
C VAL A 137 15.69 4.19 4.27
N GLY A 138 14.70 4.92 4.81
CA GLY A 138 14.84 6.33 5.16
C GLY A 138 15.95 6.56 6.20
N GLY A 139 15.94 5.78 7.29
CA GLY A 139 16.97 5.86 8.33
C GLY A 139 18.36 5.49 7.82
N LEU A 140 18.47 4.42 7.02
CA LEU A 140 19.72 4.05 6.36
C LEU A 140 20.27 5.19 5.49
N CYS A 141 19.43 5.79 4.64
CA CYS A 141 19.86 6.86 3.75
C CYS A 141 20.21 8.14 4.54
N ALA A 142 19.46 8.46 5.59
CA ALA A 142 19.78 9.56 6.50
C ALA A 142 21.15 9.37 7.18
N ALA A 143 21.47 8.15 7.62
CA ALA A 143 22.77 7.80 8.18
C ALA A 143 23.93 7.96 7.18
N MET A 144 23.65 7.84 5.88
CA MET A 144 24.64 7.97 4.80
C MET A 144 24.82 9.40 4.30
N VAL A 145 24.06 10.38 4.79
CA VAL A 145 24.19 11.79 4.39
C VAL A 145 25.61 12.35 4.59
N PRO A 146 26.35 12.07 5.68
CA PRO A 146 27.72 12.57 5.82
C PRO A 146 28.68 12.08 4.73
N LEU A 147 28.42 10.90 4.16
CA LEU A 147 29.25 10.30 3.11
C LEU A 147 28.77 10.68 1.70
N LEU A 148 27.46 10.69 1.47
CA LEU A 148 26.85 10.80 0.14
C LEU A 148 26.29 12.19 -0.16
N GLY A 149 26.13 13.05 0.86
CA GLY A 149 25.44 14.33 0.74
C GLY A 149 24.05 14.17 0.12
N VAL A 150 23.75 14.96 -0.91
CA VAL A 150 22.47 14.92 -1.64
C VAL A 150 22.19 13.57 -2.31
N TRP A 151 23.22 12.77 -2.62
CA TRP A 151 23.05 11.46 -3.25
C TRP A 151 22.39 10.43 -2.33
N ALA A 152 22.32 10.67 -1.02
CA ALA A 152 21.50 9.89 -0.11
C ALA A 152 20.00 9.90 -0.50
N VAL A 153 19.52 11.00 -1.10
CA VAL A 153 18.14 11.08 -1.62
C VAL A 153 17.96 10.17 -2.83
N ALA A 154 18.91 10.18 -3.76
CA ALA A 154 18.90 9.28 -4.91
C ALA A 154 18.95 7.81 -4.48
N LEU A 155 19.78 7.49 -3.48
CA LEU A 155 19.86 6.15 -2.89
C LEU A 155 18.50 5.72 -2.31
N PHE A 156 17.83 6.59 -1.55
CA PHE A 156 16.49 6.32 -1.02
C PHE A 156 15.50 6.00 -2.15
N LEU A 157 15.46 6.86 -3.18
CA LEU A 157 14.58 6.67 -4.31
C LEU A 157 14.85 5.34 -5.01
N VAL A 158 16.10 4.98 -5.26
CA VAL A 158 16.45 3.73 -5.93
C VAL A 158 16.08 2.53 -5.06
N LEU A 159 16.53 2.46 -3.80
CA LEU A 159 16.30 1.32 -2.92
C LEU A 159 14.81 1.11 -2.65
N TYR A 160 14.08 2.17 -2.33
CA TYR A 160 12.66 2.08 -2.04
C TYR A 160 11.85 1.72 -3.29
N ASN A 161 12.09 2.42 -4.42
CA ASN A 161 11.34 2.16 -5.65
C ASN A 161 11.64 0.78 -6.23
N LEU A 162 12.88 0.30 -6.17
CA LEU A 162 13.24 -1.02 -6.65
C LEU A 162 12.41 -2.10 -5.95
N VAL A 163 12.35 -2.07 -4.61
CA VAL A 163 11.62 -3.08 -3.84
C VAL A 163 10.12 -3.03 -4.12
N HIS A 164 9.49 -1.84 -4.06
CA HIS A 164 8.04 -1.77 -4.21
C HIS A 164 7.57 -2.00 -5.65
N LEU A 165 8.31 -1.52 -6.67
CA LEU A 165 7.96 -1.76 -8.06
C LEU A 165 8.09 -3.24 -8.43
N LEU A 166 9.17 -3.91 -8.01
CA LEU A 166 9.34 -5.34 -8.27
C LEU A 166 8.23 -6.18 -7.63
N LEU A 167 7.90 -5.90 -6.36
CA LEU A 167 6.80 -6.59 -5.68
C LEU A 167 5.46 -6.29 -6.34
N ARG A 168 5.18 -5.02 -6.67
CA ARG A 168 3.95 -4.62 -7.36
C ARG A 168 3.78 -5.34 -8.70
N ILE A 169 4.83 -5.42 -9.52
CA ILE A 169 4.82 -6.15 -10.79
C ILE A 169 4.50 -7.62 -10.54
N ARG A 170 5.24 -8.29 -9.65
CA ARG A 170 5.02 -9.71 -9.33
C ARG A 170 3.61 -9.99 -8.84
N LEU A 171 3.11 -9.15 -7.93
CA LEU A 171 1.77 -9.26 -7.36
C LEU A 171 0.69 -9.09 -8.43
N TYR A 172 0.84 -8.14 -9.35
CA TYR A 172 -0.07 -7.96 -10.47
C TYR A 172 -0.21 -9.23 -11.32
N TRP A 173 0.90 -9.81 -11.74
CA TRP A 173 0.90 -11.04 -12.55
C TRP A 173 0.39 -12.24 -11.76
N LEU A 174 0.72 -12.33 -10.46
CA LEU A 174 0.19 -13.36 -9.58
C LEU A 174 -1.34 -13.28 -9.50
N GLY A 175 -1.89 -12.10 -9.24
CA GLY A 175 -3.35 -11.90 -9.22
C GLY A 175 -4.00 -12.21 -10.56
N LEU A 176 -3.39 -11.80 -11.67
CA LEU A 176 -3.87 -12.09 -13.02
C LEU A 176 -3.93 -13.59 -13.33
N SER A 177 -3.00 -14.38 -12.76
CA SER A 177 -2.93 -15.83 -12.97
C SER A 177 -3.77 -16.65 -11.99
N LEU A 178 -3.86 -16.23 -10.72
CA LEU A 178 -4.46 -17.04 -9.65
C LEU A 178 -5.96 -16.83 -9.46
N GLY A 179 -6.51 -15.63 -9.71
CA GLY A 179 -7.91 -15.32 -9.37
C GLY A 179 -8.21 -15.63 -7.90
N ASP A 180 -9.27 -16.39 -7.61
CA ASP A 180 -9.66 -16.83 -6.26
C ASP A 180 -8.54 -17.53 -5.47
N ARG A 181 -7.62 -18.25 -6.14
CA ARG A 181 -6.48 -18.89 -5.45
C ARG A 181 -5.55 -17.88 -4.78
N LEU A 182 -5.62 -16.60 -5.16
CA LEU A 182 -4.90 -15.53 -4.45
C LEU A 182 -5.43 -15.36 -3.03
N VAL A 183 -6.73 -15.52 -2.79
CA VAL A 183 -7.33 -15.44 -1.44
C VAL A 183 -6.72 -16.50 -0.54
N GLU A 184 -6.66 -17.74 -1.02
CA GLU A 184 -6.01 -18.83 -0.29
C GLU A 184 -4.51 -18.58 -0.11
N ALA A 185 -3.81 -18.12 -1.15
CA ALA A 185 -2.38 -17.84 -1.08
C ALA A 185 -2.09 -16.79 0.00
N VAL A 186 -2.87 -15.71 0.06
CA VAL A 186 -2.76 -14.65 1.09
C VAL A 186 -3.09 -15.20 2.48
N ALA A 187 -4.15 -16.00 2.62
CA ALA A 187 -4.54 -16.60 3.90
C ALA A 187 -3.49 -17.58 4.46
N ARG A 188 -2.76 -18.29 3.60
CA ARG A 188 -1.68 -19.21 4.00
C ARG A 188 -0.40 -18.48 4.42
N VAL A 189 -0.20 -17.21 4.03
CA VAL A 189 0.94 -16.45 4.52
C VAL A 189 0.63 -15.99 5.95
N ASN A 190 1.48 -16.33 6.92
CA ASN A 190 1.38 -15.78 8.28
C ASN A 190 1.82 -14.29 8.29
N LEU A 191 0.94 -13.43 7.76
CA LEU A 191 1.17 -11.99 7.57
C LEU A 191 1.54 -11.25 8.86
N PRO A 192 0.89 -11.53 10.01
CA PRO A 192 1.22 -10.85 11.26
C PRO A 192 2.64 -11.18 11.77
N ALA A 193 3.06 -12.45 11.69
CA ALA A 193 4.36 -12.89 12.21
C ALA A 193 5.53 -12.36 11.38
N LYS A 194 5.43 -12.39 10.04
CA LYS A 194 6.48 -11.85 9.16
C LYS A 194 6.59 -10.32 9.25
N GLY A 195 5.47 -9.63 9.43
CA GLY A 195 5.45 -8.18 9.63
C GLY A 195 6.11 -7.74 10.94
N ALA A 196 6.00 -8.53 12.01
CA ALA A 196 6.62 -8.22 13.30
C ALA A 196 8.15 -8.20 13.25
N ARG A 197 8.76 -9.18 12.55
CA ARG A 197 10.22 -9.24 12.39
C ARG A 197 10.75 -8.04 11.61
N LEU A 198 10.06 -7.61 10.56
CA LEU A 198 10.46 -6.46 9.76
C LEU A 198 10.35 -5.15 10.55
N ARG A 199 9.28 -5.00 11.35
CA ARG A 199 9.12 -3.86 12.26
C ARG A 199 10.23 -3.81 13.31
N GLY A 200 10.65 -4.95 13.84
CA GLY A 200 11.77 -5.04 14.78
C GLY A 200 13.08 -4.51 14.19
N VAL A 201 13.39 -4.89 12.94
CA VAL A 201 14.57 -4.37 12.23
C VAL A 201 14.45 -2.87 11.99
N ALA A 202 13.29 -2.38 11.53
CA ALA A 202 13.08 -0.96 11.31
C ALA A 202 13.22 -0.13 12.60
N ALA A 203 12.68 -0.64 13.71
CA ALA A 203 12.80 -0.03 15.03
C ALA A 203 14.26 0.00 15.51
N ALA A 204 15.01 -1.09 15.33
CA ALA A 204 16.43 -1.15 15.67
C ALA A 204 17.26 -0.15 14.84
N SER A 205 17.01 -0.06 13.52
CA SER A 205 17.70 0.90 12.65
C SER A 205 17.38 2.35 13.04
N ALA A 206 16.12 2.67 13.32
CA ALA A 206 15.72 4.00 13.74
C ALA A 206 16.30 4.38 15.11
N GLY A 207 16.30 3.45 16.07
CA GLY A 207 16.92 3.64 17.38
C GLY A 207 18.44 3.83 17.29
N GLY A 208 19.11 3.04 16.44
CA GLY A 208 20.54 3.18 16.19
C GLY A 208 20.91 4.53 15.58
N LEU A 209 20.14 5.00 14.59
CA LEU A 209 20.33 6.33 14.02
C LEU A 209 20.11 7.44 15.06
N ALA A 210 19.05 7.34 15.87
CA ALA A 210 18.76 8.32 16.92
C ALA A 210 19.89 8.39 17.96
N ALA A 211 20.44 7.23 18.36
CA ALA A 211 21.57 7.16 19.28
C ALA A 211 22.84 7.77 18.67
N TRP A 212 23.14 7.44 17.41
CA TRP A 212 24.29 8.02 16.71
C TRP A 212 24.17 9.55 16.58
N LEU A 213 22.99 10.07 16.24
CA LEU A 213 22.74 11.51 16.18
C LEU A 213 22.91 12.20 17.53
N ALA A 214 22.41 11.59 18.61
CA ALA A 214 22.55 12.13 19.96
C ALA A 214 24.03 12.22 20.38
N VAL A 215 24.81 11.17 20.14
CA VAL A 215 26.25 11.14 20.43
C VAL A 215 27.02 12.12 19.56
N SER A 216 26.70 12.18 18.25
CA SER A 216 27.36 13.10 17.32
C SER A 216 27.07 14.55 17.69
N PHE A 217 25.84 14.86 18.10
CA PHE A 217 25.47 16.19 18.60
C PHE A 217 26.25 16.54 19.87
N GLY A 218 26.27 15.67 20.87
CA GLY A 218 27.05 15.91 22.08
C GLY A 218 28.54 16.10 21.80
N ALA A 219 29.12 15.32 20.88
CA ALA A 219 30.53 15.45 20.49
C ALA A 219 30.88 16.85 19.95
N THR A 220 29.93 17.59 19.35
CA THR A 220 30.18 18.97 18.87
C THR A 220 30.46 19.96 20.01
N ALA A 221 29.93 19.73 21.21
CA ALA A 221 30.17 20.61 22.36
C ALA A 221 31.53 20.37 23.04
N GLY A 222 32.11 19.17 22.89
CA GLY A 222 33.38 18.79 23.52
C GLY A 222 33.33 18.68 25.07
N GLY A 223 34.40 18.16 25.66
CA GLY A 223 34.58 18.08 27.11
C GLY A 223 33.51 17.26 27.85
N THR A 224 33.26 17.61 29.12
CA THR A 224 32.25 16.95 29.96
C THR A 224 30.81 17.19 29.46
N TRP A 225 30.57 18.31 28.78
CA TRP A 225 29.28 18.67 28.19
C TRP A 225 28.81 17.71 27.10
N ALA A 226 29.74 17.06 26.39
CA ALA A 226 29.40 16.10 25.36
C ALA A 226 28.55 14.92 25.89
N VAL A 227 28.87 14.44 27.09
CA VAL A 227 28.13 13.34 27.72
C VAL A 227 26.74 13.81 28.16
N PHE A 228 26.65 14.98 28.79
CA PHE A 228 25.37 15.54 29.26
C PHE A 228 24.40 15.80 28.11
N LEU A 229 24.86 16.40 27.02
CA LEU A 229 24.02 16.67 25.84
C LEU A 229 23.57 15.38 25.15
N SER A 230 24.47 14.39 25.00
CA SER A 230 24.13 13.09 24.42
C SER A 230 23.05 12.37 25.23
N VAL A 231 23.21 12.33 26.55
CA VAL A 231 22.23 11.71 27.46
C VAL A 231 20.91 12.48 27.46
N GLY A 232 20.95 13.81 27.43
CA GLY A 232 19.77 14.67 27.33
C GLY A 232 18.94 14.39 26.07
N CYS A 233 19.60 14.30 24.90
CA CYS A 233 18.95 13.96 23.64
C CYS A 233 18.29 12.57 23.68
N LEU A 234 18.98 11.57 24.24
CA LEU A 234 18.43 10.22 24.41
C LEU A 234 17.22 10.21 25.36
N ALA A 235 17.29 10.96 26.47
CA ALA A 235 16.20 11.08 27.43
C ALA A 235 14.96 11.72 26.80
N VAL A 236 15.12 12.77 26.00
CA VAL A 236 14.01 13.37 25.23
C VAL A 236 13.40 12.36 24.27
N GLY A 237 14.21 11.55 23.60
CA GLY A 237 13.73 10.46 22.73
C GLY A 237 12.89 9.41 23.49
N VAL A 238 13.34 9.00 24.68
CA VAL A 238 12.61 8.07 25.55
C VAL A 238 11.29 8.69 26.04
N LEU A 239 11.31 9.95 26.46
CA LEU A 239 10.10 10.66 26.89
C LEU A 239 9.09 10.82 25.76
N ALA A 240 9.56 11.12 24.55
CA ALA A 240 8.73 11.16 23.34
C ALA A 240 8.09 9.79 23.06
N TYR A 241 8.87 8.71 23.16
CA TYR A 241 8.35 7.35 23.02
C TYR A 241 7.27 7.03 24.07
N VAL A 242 7.52 7.35 25.35
CA VAL A 242 6.57 7.13 26.45
C VAL A 242 5.30 7.94 26.26
N ALA A 243 5.40 9.19 25.79
CA ALA A 243 4.25 10.03 25.49
C ALA A 243 3.39 9.40 24.38
N VAL A 244 4.01 8.98 23.28
CA VAL A 244 3.31 8.30 22.17
C VAL A 244 2.70 6.98 22.65
N SER A 245 3.40 6.19 23.49
CA SER A 245 2.85 4.93 24.03
C SER A 245 1.66 5.16 24.98
N ARG A 246 1.55 6.35 25.57
CA ARG A 246 0.40 6.81 26.36
C ARG A 246 -0.67 7.52 25.53
N ARG A 247 -0.66 7.33 24.21
CA ARG A 247 -1.62 7.90 23.24
C ARG A 247 -1.57 9.43 23.12
N VAL A 248 -0.47 10.08 23.51
CA VAL A 248 -0.26 11.49 23.18
C VAL A 248 -0.10 11.60 21.66
N PRO A 249 -0.84 12.49 20.97
CA PRO A 249 -0.73 12.62 19.52
C PRO A 249 0.70 13.02 19.10
N THR A 250 1.22 12.38 18.06
CA THR A 250 2.60 12.59 17.59
C THR A 250 2.90 14.06 17.26
N TYR A 251 1.92 14.81 16.74
CA TYR A 251 2.11 16.24 16.45
C TYR A 251 2.34 17.07 17.72
N VAL A 252 1.71 16.72 18.85
CA VAL A 252 1.93 17.41 20.14
C VAL A 252 3.37 17.19 20.59
N VAL A 253 3.82 15.93 20.54
CA VAL A 253 5.20 15.56 20.89
C VAL A 253 6.20 16.31 20.02
N LEU A 254 5.95 16.40 18.70
CA LEU A 254 6.78 17.16 17.77
C LEU A 254 6.82 18.66 18.09
N TYR A 255 5.67 19.29 18.36
CA TYR A 255 5.63 20.72 18.69
C TYR A 255 6.30 21.03 20.03
N VAL A 256 6.11 20.17 21.04
CA VAL A 256 6.79 20.31 22.33
C VAL A 256 8.31 20.16 22.15
N ALA A 257 8.76 19.14 21.42
CA ALA A 257 10.18 18.94 21.14
C ALA A 257 10.78 20.12 20.35
N ALA A 258 10.08 20.63 19.34
CA ALA A 258 10.50 21.81 18.59
C ALA A 258 10.57 23.06 19.48
N GLY A 259 9.57 23.28 20.32
CA GLY A 259 9.55 24.38 21.29
C GLY A 259 10.70 24.32 22.28
N LEU A 260 11.00 23.12 22.83
CA LEU A 260 12.14 22.89 23.71
C LEU A 260 13.48 23.13 22.98
N ALA A 261 13.60 22.69 21.73
CA ALA A 261 14.80 22.92 20.94
C ALA A 261 15.01 24.41 20.62
N CYS A 262 13.96 25.14 20.26
CA CYS A 262 14.02 26.60 20.06
C CYS A 262 14.39 27.32 21.36
N ALA A 263 13.81 26.92 22.49
CA ALA A 263 14.14 27.48 23.80
C ALA A 263 15.61 27.22 24.14
N ALA A 264 16.07 25.96 24.05
CA ALA A 264 17.46 25.60 24.33
C ALA A 264 18.47 26.27 23.39
N GLY A 265 18.13 26.38 22.09
CA GLY A 265 18.95 27.07 21.09
C GLY A 265 18.95 28.59 21.21
N ALA A 266 17.98 29.19 21.92
CA ALA A 266 18.03 30.61 22.27
C ALA A 266 19.00 30.90 23.45
N PHE A 267 19.49 29.86 24.13
CA PHE A 267 20.43 29.95 25.26
C PHE A 267 21.84 29.39 24.95
N LEU A 268 22.10 28.98 23.70
CA LEU A 268 23.41 28.59 23.16
C LEU A 268 23.89 29.66 22.18
#